data_AF-A0A9D7EZH4-F1
#
_entry.id   AF-A0A9D7EZH4-F1
#
_cell.length_a   1.000
_cell.length_b   1.000
_cell.length_c   1.000
_cell.angle_alpha   90.00
_cell.angle_beta   90.00
_cell.angle_gamma   90.00
#
_symmetry.space_group_name_H-M   'P 1'
#
loop_
_entity.id
_entity.type
_entity.pdbx_description
1 polymer ?
#
loop_
_entity_poly.entity_id
_entity_poly.type
_entity_poly.pdbx_seq_one_letter_code
_entity_poly.pdbx_strand_id
1 'polypeptide(L)' 'MNTLSSKTLAQIVNSNYKAASVFENHHLDFCCKGKRTLEQACTESDIKIEEVLKELDKAEKQVNRLPIIMIFH' A
#
# COMPACT_ATOMS: atom_id res chain seq x y z
N MET A 1 6.77 -7.65 14.63
CA MET A 1 7.23 -6.27 14.40
C MET A 1 6.94 -5.94 12.93
N ASN A 2 5.85 -5.24 12.62
CA ASN A 2 5.45 -4.96 11.22
C ASN A 2 5.93 -3.55 10.82
N THR A 3 7.08 -3.47 10.13
CA THR A 3 7.67 -2.20 9.62
C THR A 3 6.93 -1.64 8.39
N LEU A 4 5.79 -2.21 8.01
CA LEU A 4 5.00 -1.79 6.85
C LEU A 4 4.45 -0.36 7.01
N SER A 5 4.13 0.07 8.24
CA SER A 5 3.60 1.40 8.50
C SER A 5 4.59 2.54 8.21
N SER A 6 5.89 2.26 8.37
CA SER A 6 7.01 3.16 8.08
C SER A 6 7.38 3.19 6.59
N LYS A 7 6.95 2.18 5.82
CA LYS A 7 7.18 2.16 4.37
C LYS A 7 6.22 3.11 3.65
N THR A 8 6.69 3.64 2.52
CA THR A 8 5.82 4.42 1.64
C THR A 8 4.82 3.51 0.93
N LEU A 9 3.64 4.05 0.65
CA LEU A 9 2.64 3.35 -0.18
C LEU A 9 3.28 2.83 -1.46
N ALA A 10 4.12 3.65 -2.12
CA ALA A 10 4.87 3.24 -3.31
C ALA A 10 5.81 2.04 -3.05
N GLN A 11 6.56 2.00 -1.95
CA GLN A 11 7.41 0.86 -1.61
C GLN A 11 6.61 -0.42 -1.34
N ILE A 12 5.45 -0.27 -0.72
CA ILE A 12 4.54 -1.37 -0.41
C ILE A 12 3.89 -1.91 -1.69
N VAL A 13 3.35 -1.03 -2.55
CA VAL A 13 2.81 -1.39 -3.87
C VAL A 13 3.88 -2.00 -4.78
N ASN A 14 5.09 -1.45 -4.77
CA ASN A 14 6.20 -1.94 -5.58
C ASN A 14 6.69 -3.33 -5.10
N SER A 15 6.56 -3.63 -3.81
CA SER A 15 6.79 -5.00 -3.29
C SER A 15 5.59 -5.91 -3.55
N ASN A 16 4.37 -5.37 -3.49
CA ASN A 16 3.13 -6.13 -3.60
C ASN A 16 2.06 -5.32 -4.35
N TYR A 17 1.90 -5.57 -5.65
CA TYR A 17 0.95 -4.83 -6.49
C TYR A 17 -0.50 -4.91 -5.98
N LYS A 18 -0.86 -6.01 -5.30
CA LYS A 18 -2.19 -6.16 -4.69
C LYS A 18 -2.45 -5.14 -3.58
N ALA A 19 -1.41 -4.63 -2.93
CA ALA A 19 -1.55 -3.55 -1.97
C ALA A 19 -2.17 -2.31 -2.61
N ALA A 20 -1.88 -2.01 -3.89
CA ALA A 20 -2.52 -0.89 -4.59
C ALA A 20 -4.04 -1.07 -4.66
N SER A 21 -4.50 -2.29 -4.96
CA SER A 21 -5.92 -2.60 -4.99
C SER A 21 -6.56 -2.51 -3.60
N VAL A 22 -5.86 -2.91 -2.54
CA VAL A 22 -6.32 -2.69 -1.15
C VAL A 22 -6.44 -1.20 -0.87
N PHE A 23 -5.44 -0.40 -1.22
CA PHE A 23 -5.46 1.06 -1.03
C PHE A 23 -6.59 1.73 -1.83
N GLU A 24 -6.80 1.34 -3.08
CA GLU A 24 -7.93 1.81 -3.89
C GLU A 24 -9.29 1.48 -3.26
N ASN A 25 -9.48 0.25 -2.77
CA ASN A 25 -10.71 -0.15 -2.08
C ASN A 25 -10.96 0.66 -0.80
N HIS A 26 -9.88 1.08 -0.14
CA HIS A 26 -9.95 1.94 1.03
C HIS A 26 -9.99 3.44 0.69
N HIS A 27 -10.00 3.85 -0.58
CA HIS A 27 -9.90 5.26 -0.99
C HIS A 27 -8.66 5.97 -0.42
N LEU A 28 -7.53 5.26 -0.36
CA LEU A 28 -6.23 5.83 -0.01
C LEU A 28 -5.59 6.45 -1.25
N ASP A 29 -5.61 7.79 -1.35
CA ASP A 29 -4.94 8.54 -2.39
C ASP A 29 -3.41 8.40 -2.31
N PHE A 30 -2.87 7.43 -3.04
CA PHE A 30 -1.42 7.26 -3.26
C PHE A 30 -0.90 8.04 -4.48
N CYS A 31 -1.80 8.64 -5.27
CA CYS A 31 -1.53 9.20 -6.59
C CYS A 31 -0.75 10.53 -6.60
N CYS A 32 -0.94 11.41 -5.62
CA CYS A 32 -0.35 12.76 -5.66
C CYS A 32 0.95 12.96 -4.86
N LYS A 33 1.32 12.04 -3.96
CA LYS A 33 2.47 12.22 -3.05
C LYS A 33 3.20 10.91 -2.81
N GLY A 34 3.97 10.43 -3.79
CA GLY A 34 4.74 9.17 -3.74
C GLY A 34 5.78 9.03 -2.60
N LYS A 35 5.91 10.02 -1.71
CA LYS A 35 6.73 9.98 -0.49
C LYS A 35 5.92 9.77 0.80
N ARG A 36 4.60 9.66 0.73
CA ARG A 36 3.74 9.48 1.90
C ARG A 36 3.83 8.03 2.43
N THR A 37 4.00 7.88 3.74
CA THR A 37 3.98 6.57 4.41
C THR A 37 2.55 6.04 4.53
N LEU A 38 2.42 4.72 4.72
CA LEU A 38 1.12 4.10 4.97
C LEU A 38 0.42 4.77 6.16
N GLU A 39 1.15 5.06 7.24
CA GLU A 39 0.64 5.77 8.42
C GLU A 39 0.07 7.15 8.08
N GLN A 40 0.82 7.95 7.31
CA GLN A 40 0.38 9.30 6.97
C GLN A 40 -0.85 9.28 6.06
N ALA A 41 -0.92 8.34 5.12
CA ALA A 41 -2.08 8.21 4.24
C ALA A 41 -3.32 7.74 5.01
N CYS A 42 -3.15 6.76 5.90
CA CYS A 42 -4.24 6.31 6.77
C CYS A 42 -4.73 7.44 7.69
N THR A 43 -3.81 8.22 8.25
CA THR A 43 -4.15 9.36 9.14
C THR A 43 -4.88 10.48 8.39
N GLU A 44 -4.44 10.84 7.18
CA GLU A 44 -5.08 11.93 6.42
C GLU A 44 -6.42 11.53 5.82
N SER A 45 -6.62 10.25 5.52
CA SER A 45 -7.90 9.74 4.99
C SER A 45 -8.86 9.24 6.09
N ASP A 46 -8.51 9.38 7.37
CA ASP A 46 -9.28 8.85 8.52
C ASP A 46 -9.55 7.33 8.42
N ILE A 47 -8.55 6.58 7.93
CA ILE A 47 -8.63 5.13 7.73
C ILE A 47 -7.79 4.44 8.80
N LYS A 48 -8.32 3.33 9.32
CA LYS A 48 -7.56 2.48 10.25
C LYS A 48 -6.48 1.71 9.51
N ILE A 49 -5.22 2.05 9.80
CA ILE A 49 -4.06 1.32 9.30
C ILE A 49 -4.12 -0.18 9.61
N GLU A 50 -4.73 -0.56 10.73
CA GLU A 50 -4.89 -1.97 11.14
C GLU A 50 -5.72 -2.78 10.15
N GLU A 51 -6.80 -2.22 9.61
CA GLU A 51 -7.64 -2.88 8.59
C GLU A 51 -6.85 -3.04 7.29
N VAL A 52 -6.14 -1.99 6.89
CA VAL A 52 -5.32 -2.00 5.68
C VAL A 52 -4.19 -3.02 5.80
N LEU A 53 -3.51 -3.09 6.95
CA LEU A 53 -2.47 -4.09 7.23
C LEU A 53 -3.01 -5.52 7.19
N LYS A 54 -4.24 -5.73 7.68
CA LYS A 54 -4.90 -7.04 7.68
C LYS A 54 -5.28 -7.49 6.28
N GLU A 55 -5.80 -6.59 5.45
CA GLU A 55 -6.06 -6.86 4.04
C GLU A 55 -4.76 -7.04 3.25
N LEU A 56 -3.71 -6.29 3.59
CA LEU A 56 -2.38 -6.48 3.03
C LEU A 56 -1.79 -7.85 3.38
N ASP A 57 -1.90 -8.32 4.62
CA ASP A 57 -1.44 -9.65 5.04
C ASP A 57 -2.15 -10.76 4.26
N LYS A 58 -3.47 -10.62 4.09
CA LYS A 58 -4.27 -11.52 3.24
C LYS A 58 -3.84 -11.49 1.77
N ALA A 59 -3.45 -10.31 1.27
CA ALA A 59 -3.00 -10.12 -0.09
C ALA A 59 -1.56 -10.64 -0.30
N GLU A 60 -0.66 -10.45 0.67
CA GLU A 60 0.75 -10.93 0.66
C GLU A 60 0.84 -12.44 0.55
N LYS A 61 -0.03 -13.18 1.25
CA LYS A 61 -0.07 -14.66 1.15
C LYS A 61 -0.27 -15.20 -0.26
N GLN A 62 -0.68 -14.35 -1.21
CA GLN A 62 -1.04 -14.75 -2.56
C GLN A 62 0.00 -14.37 -3.63
N VAL A 63 1.08 -13.65 -3.31
CA VAL A 63 1.93 -13.02 -4.35
C VAL A 63 3.43 -13.13 -4.05
N ASN A 64 4.05 -14.20 -4.56
CA ASN A 64 5.52 -14.32 -4.71
C ASN A 64 5.96 -14.26 -6.19
N ARG A 65 5.39 -13.36 -7.00
CA ARG A 65 5.80 -13.18 -8.40
C ARG A 65 5.83 -11.69 -8.77
N LEU A 66 7.01 -11.08 -8.63
CA LEU A 66 7.43 -9.79 -9.20
C LEU A 66 7.53 -9.85 -10.74
N PRO A 67 7.79 -8.74 -11.46
CA PRO A 67 7.40 -7.34 -11.25
C PRO A 67 6.64 -6.80 -12.49
N ILE A 68 5.72 -5.84 -12.34
CA ILE A 68 5.31 -5.02 -13.49
C ILE A 68 5.55 -3.57 -13.14
N ILE A 69 6.71 -3.12 -13.62
CA ILE A 69 7.12 -1.75 -13.83
C ILE A 69 6.03 -1.08 -14.68
N MET A 70 5.20 -0.22 -14.09
CA MET A 70 4.41 0.72 -14.90
C MET A 70 5.34 1.86 -15.31
N ILE A 71 5.82 1.72 -16.53
CA ILE A 71 6.45 2.73 -17.35
C ILE A 71 5.42 3.85 -17.52
N PHE A 72 5.69 5.02 -16.95
CA PHE A 72 4.98 6.25 -17.31
C PHE A 72 5.25 6.52 -18.80
N HIS A 73 4.19 6.64 -19.61
CA HIS A 73 4.20 7.38 -20.88
C HIS A 73 3.15 8.47 -20.81
#